data_AF-A0A7X8M1F7-F1
#
_entry.id   AF-A0A7X8M1F7-F1
#
_cell.length_a   1.000
_cell.length_b   1.000
_cell.length_c   1.000
_cell.angle_alpha   90.00
_cell.angle_beta   90.00
_cell.angle_gamma   90.00
#
_symmetry.space_group_name_H-M   'P 1'
#
loop_
_entity.id
_entity.type
_entity.pdbx_description
1 polymer ?
#
loop_
_entity_poly.entity_id
_entity_poly.type
_entity_poly.pdbx_seq_one_letter_code
_entity_poly.pdbx_strand_id
1 'polypeptide(L)' 'MRKKKIHEVIAAHTEIRQNSMKGFLKNEEARWTCIECGNIVSVHRDACLVCKTQYVK' A
#
# COMPACT_ATOMS: atom_id res chain seq x y z
N MET A 1 -18.81 7.42 0.53
CA MET A 1 -17.34 7.23 0.55
C MET A 1 -16.81 6.91 -0.86
N ARG A 2 -16.69 7.86 -1.80
CA ARG A 2 -16.30 7.58 -3.22
C ARG A 2 -15.47 8.69 -3.89
N LYS A 3 -14.61 9.41 -3.15
CA LYS A 3 -13.83 10.53 -3.75
C LYS A 3 -12.30 10.45 -3.61
N LYS A 4 -11.73 9.36 -3.05
CA LYS A 4 -10.26 9.25 -2.86
C LYS A 4 -9.47 8.51 -3.96
N LYS A 5 -10.11 7.91 -4.98
CA LYS A 5 -9.40 6.98 -5.90
C LYS A 5 -8.58 7.63 -7.03
N ILE A 6 -8.95 8.80 -7.55
CA ILE A 6 -8.28 9.38 -8.74
C ILE A 6 -6.87 9.92 -8.41
N HIS A 7 -6.70 10.58 -7.27
CA HIS A 7 -5.42 11.16 -6.87
C HIS A 7 -4.34 10.08 -6.64
N GLU A 8 -4.72 8.92 -6.12
CA GLU A 8 -3.79 7.80 -5.88
C GLU A 8 -3.25 7.20 -7.19
N VAL A 9 -4.07 7.13 -8.23
CA VAL A 9 -3.65 6.63 -9.55
C VAL A 9 -2.69 7.58 -10.25
N ILE A 10 -2.95 8.90 -10.16
CA ILE A 10 -2.04 9.92 -10.73
C ILE A 10 -0.69 9.84 -10.03
N ALA A 11 -0.68 9.73 -8.70
CA ALA A 11 0.55 9.61 -7.91
C ALA A 11 1.37 8.37 -8.29
N ALA A 12 0.72 7.21 -8.42
CA ALA A 12 1.38 5.98 -8.87
C ALA A 12 2.01 6.13 -10.26
N HIS A 13 1.30 6.77 -11.21
CA HIS A 13 1.81 7.01 -12.55
C HIS A 13 3.06 7.91 -12.55
N THR A 14 3.08 8.96 -11.73
CA THR A 14 4.29 9.80 -11.56
C THR A 14 5.47 9.03 -10.97
N GLU A 15 5.23 8.18 -9.97
CA GLU A 15 6.30 7.39 -9.32
C GLU A 15 6.90 6.37 -10.30
N ILE A 16 6.07 5.65 -11.07
CA ILE A 16 6.53 4.71 -12.10
C ILE A 16 7.39 5.42 -13.15
N ARG A 17 6.99 6.64 -13.57
CA ARG A 17 7.75 7.45 -14.54
C ARG A 17 9.12 7.87 -14.01
N GLN A 18 9.26 8.08 -12.70
CA GLN A 18 10.49 8.58 -12.09
C GLN A 18 11.44 7.46 -11.60
N ASN A 19 10.90 6.41 -10.97
CA ASN A 19 11.67 5.41 -10.21
C ASN A 19 11.64 3.99 -10.80
N SER A 20 11.16 3.86 -12.05
CA SER A 20 10.94 2.58 -12.76
C SER A 20 9.85 1.71 -12.12
N MET A 21 9.24 0.85 -12.95
CA MET A 21 8.20 -0.08 -12.51
C MET A 21 8.67 -1.01 -11.37
N LYS A 22 9.92 -1.46 -11.41
CA LYS A 22 10.47 -2.40 -10.42
C LYS A 22 10.64 -1.75 -9.04
N GLY A 23 11.04 -0.48 -9.00
CA GLY A 23 11.15 0.29 -7.76
C GLY A 23 9.77 0.52 -7.14
N PHE A 24 8.81 0.92 -7.96
CA PHE A 24 7.41 1.11 -7.54
C PHE A 24 6.81 -0.17 -6.93
N LEU A 25 6.95 -1.33 -7.59
CA LEU A 25 6.41 -2.59 -7.08
C LEU A 25 7.02 -2.99 -5.73
N LYS A 26 8.34 -2.81 -5.55
CA LYS A 26 8.99 -3.05 -4.25
C LYS A 26 8.44 -2.15 -3.15
N ASN A 27 8.20 -0.88 -3.47
CA ASN A 27 7.69 0.09 -2.52
C ASN A 27 6.24 -0.24 -2.10
N GLU A 28 5.39 -0.57 -3.06
CA GLU A 28 4.01 -0.99 -2.79
C GLU A 28 3.95 -2.33 -2.04
N GLU A 29 4.82 -3.28 -2.37
CA GLU A 29 4.93 -4.55 -1.63
C GLU A 29 5.27 -4.30 -0.16
N ALA A 30 6.29 -3.48 0.12
CA ALA A 30 6.65 -3.10 1.48
C ALA A 30 5.50 -2.36 2.19
N ARG A 31 4.85 -1.43 1.50
CA ARG A 31 3.72 -0.66 2.02
C ARG A 31 2.54 -1.52 2.43
N TRP A 32 2.20 -2.53 1.62
CA TRP A 32 1.06 -3.41 1.87
C TRP A 32 1.42 -4.67 2.66
N THR A 33 2.64 -4.75 3.21
CA THR A 33 3.07 -5.88 4.04
C THR A 33 2.95 -5.50 5.52
N CYS A 34 2.37 -6.39 6.32
CA CYS A 34 2.28 -6.21 7.76
C CYS A 34 3.68 -6.36 8.38
N ILE A 35 4.12 -5.34 9.12
CA ILE A 35 5.44 -5.34 9.77
C ILE A 35 5.62 -6.46 10.81
N GLU A 36 4.53 -6.93 11.42
CA GLU A 36 4.59 -7.93 12.49
C GLU A 36 4.57 -9.37 11.97
N CYS A 37 3.77 -9.65 10.94
CA CYS A 37 3.55 -11.03 10.48
C CYS A 37 3.87 -11.26 9.00
N GLY A 38 4.27 -10.24 8.26
CA GLY A 38 4.57 -10.33 6.83
C GLY A 38 3.34 -10.57 5.94
N ASN A 39 2.13 -10.63 6.49
CA ASN A 39 0.93 -10.84 5.69
C ASN A 39 0.53 -9.57 4.93
N ILE A 40 -0.12 -9.75 3.77
CA ILE A 40 -0.66 -8.63 2.99
C ILE A 40 -1.80 -7.94 3.76
N VAL A 41 -1.74 -6.61 3.84
CA VAL A 41 -2.71 -5.75 4.51
C VAL A 41 -3.80 -5.32 3.54
N SER A 42 -5.05 -5.32 4.00
CA SER A 42 -6.18 -4.85 3.21
C SER A 42 -6.30 -3.34 3.26
N VAL A 43 -6.41 -2.70 2.09
CA VAL A 43 -6.60 -1.24 1.94
C VAL A 43 -7.92 -0.71 2.55
N HIS A 44 -8.83 -1.60 2.92
CA HIS A 44 -10.14 -1.28 3.47
C HIS A 44 -10.23 -1.51 4.98
N ARG A 45 -9.14 -1.93 5.62
CA ARG A 45 -9.13 -2.26 7.04
C ARG A 45 -7.97 -1.56 7.73
N ASP A 46 -8.23 -1.19 8.98
CA ASP A 46 -7.25 -0.49 9.82
C ASP A 46 -6.38 -1.48 10.63
N ALA A 47 -6.55 -2.78 10.43
CA ALA A 47 -5.81 -3.82 11.13
C ALA A 47 -5.50 -5.02 10.24
N CYS A 48 -4.39 -5.69 10.54
CA CYS A 48 -4.00 -6.92 9.85
C CYS A 48 -5.05 -8.02 10.05
N LEU A 49 -5.35 -8.75 8.97
CA LEU A 49 -6.31 -9.84 8.98
C LEU A 49 -5.86 -11.02 9.85
N VAL A 50 -4.55 -11.26 9.89
CA VAL A 50 -3.92 -12.42 10.53
C VAL A 50 -3.61 -12.09 11.99
N CYS A 51 -2.65 -11.20 12.26
CA CYS A 51 -2.18 -10.94 13.63
C CYS A 51 -2.98 -9.86 14.38
N LYS A 52 -3.97 -9.23 13.75
CA LYS A 52 -4.79 -8.15 14.33
C LYS A 52 -4.03 -6.90 14.77
N THR A 53 -2.73 -6.81 14.49
CA THR A 53 -1.97 -5.58 14.70
C THR A 53 -2.63 -4.44 13.95
N GLN A 54 -2.87 -3.33 14.65
CA GLN A 54 -3.38 -2.11 14.04
C GLN A 54 -2.35 -1.60 13.05
N TYR A 55 -2.79 -1.28 11.85
CA TYR A 55 -1.92 -0.69 10.85
C TYR A 55 -1.71 0.78 11.24
N VAL A 56 -0.69 1.01 12.07
CA VAL A 56 -0.25 2.36 12.43
C VAL A 56 0.57 2.86 11.25
N LYS A 57 0.06 3.90 10.59
CA LYS A 57 0.70 4.54 9.45
C LYS A 57 1.36 5.84 9.87
#